data_AF-A0A6A2YWG3-F1
#
_entry.id   AF-A0A6A2YWG3-F1
#
_cell.length_a   1.000
_cell.length_b   1.000
_cell.length_c   1.000
_cell.angle_alpha   90.00
_cell.angle_beta   90.00
_cell.angle_gamma   90.00
#
_symmetry.space_group_name_H-M   'P 1'
#
loop_
_entity.id
_entity.type
_entity.pdbx_description
1 polymer ?
#
loop_
_entity_poly.entity_id
_entity_poly.type
_entity_poly.pdbx_seq_one_letter_code
_entity_poly.pdbx_strand_id
1 'polypeptide(L)'
;MLSTYARSPFIWFLDPLLVKAARGDPVSRPPAWMMRQAGRYMAVYRKLAEKHPSFRERSETTNLIVEISLQPWEAFRSDGVIIFSDMLTPLPAFGVPFDIEEVRGPVIQSPIHSEYCLKALHPIELEKLHFVGESLKIFARKLFSILIVGDHAAVLGFVGAPWTIATYIVEGGTTRTYTIIKSMCHTAPNLLRALLSHLTKAIAEYIIYQVEPGAHCMQIFDSWGGQLPPDMREKWSKIYITGVVKRAGPRGHILNLGHGVLVGTPEEAVAHFFYPRSFVFLLRIGDEGLSTCFHNKTMLKVEMHPFIF
;
A
#
# COMPACT_ATOMS: atom_id res chain seq x y z
N MET A 1 8.42 -31.49 -4.82
CA MET A 1 9.10 -31.00 -6.04
C MET A 1 9.55 -29.57 -5.76
N LEU A 2 10.80 -29.42 -5.31
CA LEU A 2 11.40 -28.13 -4.94
C LEU A 2 11.56 -27.30 -6.22
N SER A 3 10.89 -26.15 -6.31
CA SER A 3 11.00 -25.25 -7.46
C SER A 3 12.39 -24.58 -7.46
N THR A 4 13.28 -25.12 -8.29
CA THR A 4 14.59 -24.55 -8.61
C THR A 4 14.41 -23.36 -9.54
N TYR A 5 14.09 -22.19 -8.98
CA TYR A 5 14.42 -20.91 -9.60
C TYR A 5 15.51 -20.23 -8.77
N ALA A 6 16.71 -20.83 -8.78
CA ALA A 6 17.90 -20.12 -8.39
C ALA A 6 18.11 -19.01 -9.43
N ARG A 7 17.79 -17.76 -9.06
CA ARG A 7 18.12 -16.60 -9.90
C ARG A 7 19.63 -16.57 -10.12
N SER A 8 20.05 -16.40 -11.37
CA SER A 8 21.47 -16.32 -11.76
C SER A 8 22.21 -15.29 -10.90
N PRO A 9 23.43 -15.59 -10.42
CA PRO A 9 24.23 -14.69 -9.58
C PRO A 9 24.56 -13.34 -10.26
N PHE A 10 24.38 -13.20 -11.57
CA PHE A 10 24.52 -11.92 -12.28
C PHE A 10 23.39 -10.91 -12.00
N ILE A 11 22.24 -11.34 -11.48
CA ILE A 11 21.05 -10.48 -11.31
C ILE A 11 21.14 -9.62 -10.03
N TRP A 12 21.99 -9.97 -9.06
CA TRP A 12 22.12 -9.22 -7.79
C TRP A 12 22.64 -7.79 -7.94
N PHE A 13 23.36 -7.48 -9.03
CA PHE A 13 23.82 -6.12 -9.31
C PHE A 13 22.69 -5.18 -9.78
N LEU A 14 21.57 -5.73 -10.26
CA LEU A 14 20.45 -5.01 -10.87
C LEU A 14 19.25 -4.78 -9.94
N ASP A 15 19.31 -5.10 -8.65
CA ASP A 15 18.19 -4.81 -7.75
C ASP A 15 18.17 -3.30 -7.36
N PRO A 16 16.97 -2.67 -7.29
CA PRO A 16 16.82 -1.28 -6.88
C PRO A 16 17.40 -1.03 -5.48
N LEU A 17 17.87 0.19 -5.23
CA LEU A 17 18.42 0.56 -3.92
C LEU A 17 17.45 0.28 -2.76
N LEU A 18 16.16 0.61 -2.97
CA LEU A 18 15.10 0.35 -2.00
C LEU A 18 14.93 -1.15 -1.72
N VAL A 19 15.04 -2.00 -2.74
CA VAL A 19 14.93 -3.46 -2.60
C VAL A 19 16.12 -4.02 -1.82
N LYS A 20 17.33 -3.54 -2.10
CA LYS A 20 18.56 -3.92 -1.36
C LYS A 20 18.44 -3.55 0.12
N ALA A 21 18.07 -2.30 0.39
CA ALA A 21 17.86 -1.84 1.76
C ALA A 21 16.80 -2.67 2.48
N ALA A 22 15.68 -3.00 1.82
CA ALA A 22 14.59 -3.81 2.36
C ALA A 22 15.03 -5.21 2.80
N ARG A 23 16.01 -5.81 2.10
CA ARG A 23 16.60 -7.10 2.45
C ARG A 23 17.60 -7.01 3.61
N GLY A 24 18.06 -5.80 3.93
CA GLY A 24 19.18 -5.56 4.85
C GLY A 24 20.54 -5.68 4.17
N ASP A 25 20.60 -5.62 2.84
CA ASP A 25 21.86 -5.62 2.11
C ASP A 25 22.59 -4.28 2.34
N PRO A 26 23.95 -4.26 2.33
CA PRO A 26 24.70 -3.01 2.37
C PRO A 26 24.33 -2.08 1.21
N VAL A 27 24.07 -0.81 1.52
CA VAL A 27 23.70 0.23 0.54
C VAL A 27 24.62 1.43 0.67
N SER A 28 24.90 2.11 -0.45
CA SER A 28 25.75 3.31 -0.48
C SER A 28 25.12 4.52 0.21
N ARG A 29 23.79 4.52 0.34
CA ARG A 29 22.99 5.55 1.01
C ARG A 29 21.61 4.99 1.37
N PRO A 30 20.86 5.63 2.27
CA PRO A 30 19.45 5.32 2.46
C PRO A 30 18.62 5.60 1.17
N PRO A 31 17.71 4.71 0.77
CA PRO A 31 16.76 4.97 -0.31
C PRO A 31 15.62 5.90 0.17
N ALA A 32 15.14 6.82 -0.68
CA ALA A 32 14.12 7.81 -0.38
C ALA A 32 12.89 7.73 -1.31
N TRP A 33 11.69 7.68 -0.72
CA TRP A 33 10.39 7.86 -1.38
C TRP A 33 9.37 8.39 -0.36
N MET A 34 8.24 8.93 -0.81
CA MET A 34 7.24 9.51 0.09
C MET A 34 5.85 8.93 -0.16
N MET A 35 5.11 8.62 0.92
CA MET A 35 3.69 8.27 0.79
C MET A 35 2.89 9.48 0.30
N ARG A 36 1.87 9.23 -0.52
CA ARG A 36 1.12 10.28 -1.24
C ARG A 36 2.03 11.14 -2.14
N GLN A 37 3.15 10.59 -2.63
CA GLN A 37 4.03 11.28 -3.58
C GLN A 37 3.30 11.72 -4.85
N ALA A 38 2.31 10.96 -5.33
CA ALA A 38 1.41 11.41 -6.39
C ALA A 38 0.14 11.96 -5.74
N GLY A 39 -0.10 13.27 -5.87
CA GLY A 39 -1.26 13.86 -5.22
C GLY A 39 -1.37 15.37 -5.34
N ARG A 40 -2.36 15.90 -4.61
CA ARG A 40 -2.85 17.29 -4.72
C ARG A 40 -1.82 18.39 -4.46
N TYR A 41 -0.67 18.09 -3.85
CA TYR A 41 0.39 19.08 -3.68
C TYR A 41 1.05 19.43 -5.03
N MET A 42 1.05 18.51 -6.00
CA MET A 42 1.60 18.73 -7.33
C MET A 42 0.65 19.50 -8.24
N ALA A 43 1.13 20.58 -8.87
CA ALA A 43 0.33 21.34 -9.83
C ALA A 43 -0.11 20.49 -11.04
N VAL A 44 0.76 19.58 -11.51
CA VAL A 44 0.46 18.67 -12.63
C VAL A 44 -0.67 17.69 -12.29
N TYR A 45 -0.71 17.17 -11.06
CA TYR A 45 -1.79 16.31 -10.60
C TYR A 45 -3.11 17.08 -10.53
N ARG A 46 -3.12 18.31 -9.99
CA ARG A 46 -4.34 19.13 -9.88
C ARG A 46 -4.96 19.39 -11.26
N LYS A 47 -4.14 19.78 -12.24
CA LYS A 47 -4.59 19.99 -13.64
C LYS A 47 -5.15 18.72 -14.28
N LEU A 48 -4.58 17.55 -13.99
CA LEU A 48 -5.10 16.27 -14.46
C LEU A 48 -6.43 15.93 -13.79
N ALA A 49 -6.54 16.15 -12.47
CA ALA A 49 -7.76 15.91 -11.70
C ALA A 49 -8.92 16.84 -12.12
N GLU A 50 -8.64 18.06 -12.58
CA GLU A 50 -9.65 18.95 -13.17
C GLU A 50 -10.24 18.39 -14.47
N LYS A 51 -9.44 17.67 -15.27
CA LYS A 51 -9.89 17.02 -16.51
C LYS A 51 -10.59 15.68 -16.27
N HIS A 52 -10.17 14.97 -15.23
CA HIS A 52 -10.70 13.66 -14.83
C HIS A 52 -11.19 13.74 -13.37
N PRO A 53 -12.36 14.37 -13.13
CA PRO A 53 -12.82 14.68 -11.78
C PRO A 53 -13.07 13.43 -10.93
N SER A 54 -13.49 12.33 -11.56
CA SER A 54 -13.71 11.06 -10.86
C SER A 54 -12.38 10.47 -10.37
N PHE A 55 -12.30 10.22 -9.06
CA PHE A 55 -11.15 9.52 -8.49
C PHE A 55 -11.06 8.07 -9.01
N ARG A 56 -12.21 7.40 -9.15
CA ARG A 56 -12.28 6.03 -9.68
C ARG A 56 -11.78 5.98 -11.12
N GLU A 57 -12.18 6.93 -11.97
CA GLU A 57 -11.64 7.04 -13.33
C GLU A 57 -10.10 7.11 -13.32
N ARG A 58 -9.52 7.96 -12.48
CA ARG A 58 -8.07 8.12 -12.38
C ARG A 58 -7.34 6.91 -11.79
N SER A 59 -7.99 6.15 -10.90
CA SER A 59 -7.40 4.99 -10.21
C SER A 59 -7.74 3.64 -10.84
N GLU A 60 -8.60 3.63 -11.87
CA GLU A 60 -9.05 2.43 -12.59
C GLU A 60 -8.79 2.50 -14.11
N THR A 61 -8.26 3.61 -14.62
CA THR A 61 -7.83 3.75 -16.03
C THR A 61 -6.32 3.60 -16.18
N THR A 62 -5.88 2.55 -16.86
CA THR A 62 -4.45 2.18 -17.01
C THR A 62 -3.53 3.36 -17.38
N ASN A 63 -3.88 4.16 -18.39
CA ASN A 63 -3.05 5.29 -18.82
C ASN A 63 -2.95 6.39 -17.75
N LEU A 64 -4.05 6.70 -17.06
CA LEU A 64 -4.07 7.70 -15.99
C LEU A 64 -3.29 7.23 -14.77
N ILE A 65 -3.42 5.95 -14.40
CA ILE A 65 -2.64 5.33 -13.32
C ILE A 65 -1.15 5.48 -13.61
N VAL A 66 -0.70 5.10 -14.80
CA VAL A 66 0.71 5.16 -15.19
C VAL A 66 1.22 6.61 -15.20
N GLU A 67 0.47 7.54 -15.80
CA GLU A 67 0.85 8.96 -15.84
C GLU A 67 0.97 9.54 -14.43
N ILE A 68 -0.06 9.39 -13.60
CA ILE A 68 -0.08 9.92 -12.23
C ILE A 68 1.03 9.30 -11.37
N SER A 69 1.28 7.99 -11.51
CA SER A 69 2.32 7.30 -10.72
C SER A 69 3.72 7.84 -11.02
N LEU A 70 3.98 8.24 -12.28
CA LEU A 70 5.30 8.69 -12.72
C LEU A 70 5.58 10.17 -12.47
N GLN A 71 4.54 11.02 -12.32
CA GLN A 71 4.71 12.46 -12.05
C GLN A 71 5.76 12.79 -10.97
N PRO A 72 5.73 12.16 -9.77
CA PRO A 72 6.67 12.50 -8.70
C PRO A 72 8.07 12.00 -9.00
N TRP A 73 8.18 10.87 -9.70
CA TRP A 73 9.47 10.32 -10.08
C TRP A 73 10.16 11.16 -11.15
N GLU A 74 9.41 11.70 -12.11
CA GLU A 74 9.92 12.63 -13.10
C GLU A 74 10.45 13.93 -12.47
N ALA A 75 9.76 14.43 -11.43
CA ALA A 75 10.15 15.62 -10.70
C ALA A 75 11.34 15.41 -9.74
N PHE A 76 11.34 14.30 -8.98
CA PHE A 76 12.23 14.14 -7.82
C PHE A 76 13.18 12.95 -7.90
N ARG A 77 13.01 12.04 -8.86
CA ARG A 77 13.83 10.82 -9.02
C ARG A 77 13.94 9.99 -7.72
N SER A 78 12.79 9.76 -7.07
CA SER A 78 12.71 8.92 -5.87
C SER A 78 13.18 7.48 -6.10
N ASP A 79 13.67 6.81 -5.06
CA ASP A 79 14.11 5.40 -5.09
C ASP A 79 12.96 4.40 -5.11
N GLY A 80 11.73 4.88 -4.93
CA GLY A 80 10.51 4.10 -4.98
C GLY A 80 9.41 4.84 -5.72
N VAL A 81 8.65 4.10 -6.53
CA VAL A 81 7.46 4.59 -7.24
C VAL A 81 6.30 3.68 -6.89
N ILE A 82 5.37 4.20 -6.10
CA ILE A 82 4.14 3.50 -5.75
C ILE A 82 3.08 3.70 -6.83
N ILE A 83 2.39 2.62 -7.20
CA ILE A 83 1.25 2.69 -8.11
C ILE A 83 0.16 3.62 -7.54
N PHE A 84 -0.41 4.46 -8.38
CA PHE A 84 -1.60 5.24 -8.05
C PHE A 84 -2.84 4.35 -8.13
N SER A 85 -3.43 4.03 -6.98
CA SER A 85 -4.67 3.24 -6.88
C SER A 85 -5.38 3.59 -5.56
N ASP A 86 -6.48 2.91 -5.23
CA ASP A 86 -7.11 2.95 -3.91
C ASP A 86 -6.97 1.61 -3.19
N MET A 87 -6.88 1.63 -1.86
CA MET A 87 -6.86 0.37 -1.10
C MET A 87 -8.19 -0.38 -1.14
N LEU A 88 -9.30 0.31 -1.47
CA LEU A 88 -10.64 -0.23 -1.61
C LEU A 88 -10.94 -0.70 -3.05
N THR A 89 -10.08 -0.43 -4.03
CA THR A 89 -10.20 -0.92 -5.41
C THR A 89 -10.57 -2.42 -5.52
N PRO A 90 -10.02 -3.36 -4.71
CA PRO A 90 -10.40 -4.77 -4.83
C PRO A 90 -11.78 -5.12 -4.26
N LEU A 91 -12.48 -4.23 -3.55
CA LEU A 91 -13.76 -4.54 -2.90
C LEU A 91 -14.80 -5.16 -3.86
N PRO A 92 -15.06 -4.58 -5.06
CA PRO A 92 -16.05 -5.14 -5.98
C PRO A 92 -15.61 -6.48 -6.58
N ALA A 93 -14.31 -6.77 -6.59
CA ALA A 93 -13.76 -8.02 -7.10
C ALA A 93 -14.01 -9.21 -6.17
N PHE A 94 -14.47 -8.98 -4.93
CA PHE A 94 -14.89 -10.04 -4.01
C PHE A 94 -16.28 -9.80 -3.40
N GLY A 95 -17.11 -8.97 -4.06
CA GLY A 95 -18.54 -8.88 -3.77
C GLY A 95 -18.97 -7.70 -2.90
N VAL A 96 -18.12 -6.68 -2.71
CA VAL A 96 -18.48 -5.45 -1.98
C VAL A 96 -18.44 -4.24 -2.90
N PRO A 97 -19.58 -3.82 -3.47
CA PRO A 97 -19.66 -2.57 -4.23
C PRO A 97 -19.35 -1.36 -3.33
N PHE A 98 -18.60 -0.41 -3.87
CA PHE A 98 -18.37 0.88 -3.23
C PHE A 98 -18.30 1.98 -4.28
N ASP A 99 -18.51 3.22 -3.83
CA ASP A 99 -18.30 4.41 -4.63
C ASP A 99 -17.47 5.44 -3.86
N ILE A 100 -17.00 6.49 -4.53
CA ILE A 100 -16.26 7.59 -3.89
C ILE A 100 -17.01 8.89 -4.14
N GLU A 101 -17.62 9.43 -3.08
CA GLU A 101 -18.24 10.75 -3.08
C GLU A 101 -17.19 11.82 -2.79
N GLU A 102 -17.29 12.98 -3.45
CA GLU A 102 -16.26 14.04 -3.41
C GLU A 102 -15.95 14.56 -1.99
N VAL A 103 -16.98 14.73 -1.16
CA VAL A 103 -16.85 15.27 0.21
C VAL A 103 -16.74 14.15 1.25
N ARG A 104 -17.55 13.10 1.10
CA ARG A 104 -17.68 12.02 2.10
C ARG A 104 -16.57 10.96 1.97
N GLY A 105 -15.94 10.86 0.79
CA GLY A 105 -14.99 9.82 0.46
C GLY A 105 -15.68 8.50 0.14
N PRO A 106 -15.09 7.34 0.46
CA PRO A 106 -15.65 6.06 0.10
C PRO A 106 -16.97 5.78 0.81
N VAL A 107 -17.94 5.25 0.06
CA VAL A 107 -19.28 4.87 0.51
C VAL A 107 -19.55 3.43 0.10
N ILE A 108 -19.86 2.59 1.08
CA ILE A 108 -20.23 1.18 0.90
C ILE A 108 -21.71 1.04 1.21
N GLN A 109 -22.50 0.76 0.17
CA GLN A 109 -23.96 0.78 0.22
C GLN A 109 -24.54 -0.37 1.06
N SER A 110 -23.82 -1.48 1.19
CA SER A 110 -24.27 -2.67 1.92
C SER A 110 -23.23 -3.11 2.95
N PRO A 111 -23.13 -2.43 4.10
CA PRO A 111 -22.21 -2.81 5.16
C PRO A 111 -22.48 -4.21 5.71
N ILE A 112 -21.43 -4.92 6.12
CA ILE A 112 -21.55 -6.29 6.65
C ILE A 112 -21.75 -6.26 8.16
N HIS A 113 -23.00 -6.43 8.60
CA HIS A 113 -23.37 -6.49 10.03
C HIS A 113 -24.00 -7.82 10.46
N SER A 114 -24.21 -8.76 9.53
CA SER A 114 -24.80 -10.07 9.83
C SER A 114 -24.16 -11.21 9.03
N GLU A 115 -24.36 -12.45 9.46
CA GLU A 115 -23.91 -13.63 8.71
C GLU A 115 -24.56 -13.75 7.33
N TYR A 116 -25.79 -13.24 7.16
CA TYR A 116 -26.44 -13.20 5.86
C TYR A 116 -25.66 -12.33 4.87
N CYS A 117 -25.14 -11.19 5.32
CA CYS A 117 -24.33 -10.28 4.50
C CYS A 117 -23.04 -10.94 3.98
N LEU A 118 -22.48 -11.93 4.69
CA LEU A 118 -21.28 -12.65 4.24
C LEU A 118 -21.53 -13.45 2.95
N LYS A 119 -22.77 -13.80 2.63
CA LYS A 119 -23.11 -14.56 1.42
C LYS A 119 -22.83 -13.78 0.13
N ALA A 120 -22.71 -12.46 0.21
CA ALA A 120 -22.32 -11.62 -0.92
C ALA A 120 -20.83 -11.78 -1.27
N LEU A 121 -20.01 -12.23 -0.32
CA LEU A 121 -18.57 -12.40 -0.52
C LEU A 121 -18.26 -13.65 -1.34
N HIS A 122 -17.36 -13.51 -2.31
CA HIS A 122 -16.88 -14.60 -3.15
C HIS A 122 -15.35 -14.50 -3.32
N PRO A 123 -14.66 -15.57 -3.75
CA PRO A 123 -13.23 -15.49 -4.07
C PRO A 123 -12.92 -14.30 -4.99
N ILE A 124 -11.74 -13.69 -4.82
CA ILE A 124 -11.39 -12.49 -5.57
C ILE A 124 -11.25 -12.81 -7.06
N GLU A 125 -11.98 -12.08 -7.89
CA GLU A 125 -11.94 -12.17 -9.36
C GLU A 125 -10.87 -11.21 -9.89
N LEU A 126 -9.62 -11.68 -10.03
CA LEU A 126 -8.47 -10.86 -10.40
C LEU A 126 -8.59 -10.22 -11.80
N GLU A 127 -9.38 -10.81 -12.69
CA GLU A 127 -9.68 -10.29 -14.03
C GLU A 127 -10.35 -8.91 -13.97
N LYS A 128 -11.16 -8.66 -12.93
CA LYS A 128 -11.76 -7.33 -12.66
C LYS A 128 -10.72 -6.27 -12.29
N LEU A 129 -9.48 -6.68 -12.01
CA LEU A 129 -8.35 -5.84 -11.61
C LEU A 129 -7.24 -5.81 -12.68
N HIS A 130 -7.56 -6.13 -13.94
CA HIS A 130 -6.60 -6.13 -15.05
C HIS A 130 -5.86 -4.79 -15.19
N PHE A 131 -6.53 -3.66 -15.01
CA PHE A 131 -5.93 -2.32 -15.10
C PHE A 131 -4.78 -2.10 -14.10
N VAL A 132 -4.81 -2.74 -12.92
CA VAL A 132 -3.71 -2.69 -11.95
C VAL A 132 -2.50 -3.45 -12.47
N GLY A 133 -2.71 -4.67 -12.95
CA GLY A 133 -1.65 -5.54 -13.47
C GLY A 133 -1.01 -4.97 -14.73
N GLU A 134 -1.81 -4.45 -15.66
CA GLU A 134 -1.34 -3.77 -16.86
C GLU A 134 -0.54 -2.51 -16.52
N SER A 135 -1.03 -1.70 -15.57
CA SER A 135 -0.31 -0.50 -15.12
C SER A 135 1.06 -0.88 -14.56
N LEU A 136 1.11 -1.82 -13.61
CA LEU A 136 2.36 -2.36 -13.02
C LEU A 136 3.36 -2.79 -14.10
N LYS A 137 2.89 -3.54 -15.09
CA LYS A 137 3.71 -3.99 -16.22
C LYS A 137 4.25 -2.84 -17.07
N ILE A 138 3.41 -1.85 -17.39
CA ILE A 138 3.81 -0.69 -18.20
C ILE A 138 4.83 0.17 -17.46
N PHE A 139 4.55 0.55 -16.22
CA PHE A 139 5.45 1.47 -15.52
C PHE A 139 6.74 0.78 -15.06
N ALA A 140 6.71 -0.54 -14.74
CA ALA A 140 7.94 -1.30 -14.51
C ALA A 140 8.85 -1.30 -15.75
N ARG A 141 8.28 -1.47 -16.95
CA ARG A 141 9.03 -1.37 -18.21
C ARG A 141 9.57 0.05 -18.46
N LYS A 142 8.78 1.09 -18.20
CA LYS A 142 9.22 2.48 -18.34
C LYS A 142 10.39 2.81 -17.42
N LEU A 143 10.28 2.47 -16.13
CA LEU A 143 11.36 2.68 -15.16
C LEU A 143 12.62 1.88 -15.52
N PHE A 144 12.46 0.66 -16.05
CA PHE A 144 13.57 -0.13 -16.55
C PHE A 144 14.20 0.47 -17.81
N SER A 145 13.42 1.01 -18.76
CA SER A 145 13.99 1.57 -20.00
C SER A 145 14.79 2.86 -19.80
N ILE A 146 14.59 3.57 -18.69
CA ILE A 146 15.26 4.85 -18.40
C ILE A 146 16.59 4.62 -17.65
N LEU A 147 17.09 3.38 -17.63
CA LEU A 147 18.34 2.98 -16.98
C LEU A 147 19.55 3.81 -17.45
N ILE A 148 19.97 4.73 -16.58
CA ILE A 148 21.39 5.02 -16.38
C ILE A 148 21.87 4.01 -15.33
N VAL A 149 22.95 3.30 -15.62
CA VAL A 149 23.49 2.21 -14.78
C VAL A 149 23.56 2.65 -13.31
N GLY A 150 22.76 2.02 -12.45
CA GLY A 150 22.88 2.12 -10.99
C GLY A 150 21.84 2.95 -10.22
N ASP A 151 20.90 3.64 -10.86
CA ASP A 151 19.93 4.54 -10.18
C ASP A 151 18.47 4.29 -10.66
N HIS A 152 17.98 3.05 -10.50
CA HIS A 152 16.63 2.68 -10.90
C HIS A 152 15.70 2.53 -9.69
N ALA A 153 14.50 3.11 -9.78
CA ALA A 153 13.53 3.13 -8.70
C ALA A 153 12.80 1.78 -8.56
N ALA A 154 12.53 1.39 -7.32
CA ALA A 154 11.69 0.24 -7.04
C ALA A 154 10.22 0.53 -7.36
N VAL A 155 9.61 -0.31 -8.18
CA VAL A 155 8.16 -0.40 -8.31
C VAL A 155 7.53 -0.91 -7.01
N LEU A 156 6.64 -0.12 -6.41
CA LEU A 156 5.91 -0.46 -5.20
C LEU A 156 4.43 -0.72 -5.52
N GLY A 157 3.95 -1.91 -5.22
CA GLY A 157 2.52 -2.21 -5.12
C GLY A 157 2.01 -1.99 -3.70
N PHE A 158 0.70 -1.98 -3.51
CA PHE A 158 0.14 -1.87 -2.17
C PHE A 158 -1.24 -2.50 -2.02
N VAL A 159 -1.61 -2.77 -0.78
CA VAL A 159 -2.92 -3.25 -0.36
C VAL A 159 -3.31 -2.64 0.99
N GLY A 160 -4.60 -2.63 1.32
CA GLY A 160 -5.05 -2.37 2.69
C GLY A 160 -4.91 -3.64 3.56
N ALA A 161 -4.63 -3.46 4.85
CA ALA A 161 -4.63 -4.57 5.80
C ALA A 161 -6.05 -5.11 6.02
N PRO A 162 -6.21 -6.41 6.36
CA PRO A 162 -7.53 -7.01 6.59
C PRO A 162 -8.39 -6.24 7.59
N TRP A 163 -7.82 -5.79 8.71
CA TRP A 163 -8.54 -4.98 9.72
C TRP A 163 -9.02 -3.64 9.15
N THR A 164 -8.14 -2.93 8.47
CA THR A 164 -8.43 -1.64 7.86
C THR A 164 -9.52 -1.76 6.80
N ILE A 165 -9.46 -2.77 5.93
CA ILE A 165 -10.49 -3.03 4.91
C ILE A 165 -11.82 -3.43 5.56
N ALA A 166 -11.80 -4.32 6.55
CA ALA A 166 -13.00 -4.70 7.31
C ALA A 166 -13.65 -3.48 7.98
N THR A 167 -12.85 -2.53 8.46
CA THR A 167 -13.36 -1.28 9.07
C THR A 167 -14.20 -0.50 8.07
N TYR A 168 -13.75 -0.31 6.82
CA TYR A 168 -14.57 0.34 5.81
C TYR A 168 -15.86 -0.45 5.53
N ILE A 169 -15.74 -1.76 5.32
CA ILE A 169 -16.88 -2.64 5.00
C ILE A 169 -17.95 -2.61 6.10
N VAL A 170 -17.54 -2.61 7.37
CA VAL A 170 -18.46 -2.61 8.51
C VAL A 170 -19.01 -1.20 8.77
N GLU A 171 -18.20 -0.16 8.66
CA GLU A 171 -18.64 1.21 8.97
C GLU A 171 -19.42 1.85 7.82
N GLY A 172 -19.33 1.29 6.60
CA GLY A 172 -19.97 1.83 5.40
C GLY A 172 -19.21 2.99 4.75
N GLY A 173 -18.03 3.36 5.27
CA GLY A 173 -17.24 4.48 4.76
C GLY A 173 -16.22 4.99 5.76
N THR A 174 -15.78 6.24 5.58
CA THR A 174 -14.82 6.89 6.48
C THR A 174 -15.48 7.27 7.80
N THR A 175 -14.83 6.95 8.92
CA THR A 175 -15.29 7.30 10.27
C THR A 175 -14.11 7.63 11.17
N ARG A 176 -14.32 8.51 12.16
CA ARG A 176 -13.30 8.90 13.15
C ARG A 176 -13.22 7.94 14.33
N THR A 177 -14.28 7.20 14.62
CA THR A 177 -14.40 6.40 15.85
C THR A 177 -14.46 4.90 15.60
N TYR A 178 -14.95 4.49 14.41
CA TYR A 178 -15.08 3.08 13.98
C TYR A 178 -15.69 2.21 15.08
N THR A 179 -16.79 2.73 15.63
CA THR A 179 -17.47 2.22 16.82
C THR A 179 -18.15 0.88 16.54
N ILE A 180 -18.67 0.68 15.32
CA ILE A 180 -19.42 -0.52 14.95
C ILE A 180 -18.49 -1.72 14.92
N ILE A 181 -17.36 -1.62 14.22
CA ILE A 181 -16.41 -2.74 14.12
C ILE A 181 -15.76 -3.05 15.48
N LYS A 182 -15.49 -2.03 16.31
CA LYS A 182 -15.04 -2.24 17.70
C LYS A 182 -16.08 -2.97 18.53
N SER A 183 -17.35 -2.59 18.42
CA SER A 183 -18.45 -3.29 19.10
C SER A 183 -18.50 -4.75 18.66
N MET A 184 -18.38 -5.03 17.37
CA MET A 184 -18.39 -6.39 16.80
C MET A 184 -17.26 -7.28 17.34
N CYS A 185 -16.13 -6.72 17.81
CA CYS A 185 -15.09 -7.50 18.48
C CYS A 185 -15.62 -8.24 19.72
N HIS A 186 -16.69 -7.73 20.34
CA HIS A 186 -17.35 -8.30 21.51
C HIS A 186 -18.71 -8.91 21.18
N THR A 187 -19.51 -8.22 20.37
CA THR A 187 -20.92 -8.59 20.12
C THR A 187 -21.07 -9.61 18.99
N ALA A 188 -20.16 -9.63 18.01
CA ALA A 188 -20.23 -10.52 16.86
C ALA A 188 -18.83 -11.05 16.43
N PRO A 189 -18.04 -11.64 17.34
CA PRO A 189 -16.65 -12.00 17.06
C PRO A 189 -16.51 -13.07 15.97
N ASN A 190 -17.48 -13.98 15.83
CA ASN A 190 -17.43 -15.03 14.80
C ASN A 190 -17.63 -14.47 13.39
N LEU A 191 -18.60 -13.56 13.24
CA LEU A 191 -18.83 -12.81 12.00
C LEU A 191 -17.57 -12.03 11.60
N LEU A 192 -16.97 -11.30 12.54
CA LEU A 192 -15.77 -10.52 12.28
C LEU A 192 -14.58 -11.41 11.89
N ARG A 193 -14.38 -12.56 12.55
CA ARG A 193 -13.35 -13.54 12.16
C ARG A 193 -13.58 -14.08 10.75
N ALA A 194 -14.83 -14.38 10.39
CA ALA A 194 -15.16 -14.87 9.05
C ALA A 194 -14.82 -13.83 7.97
N LEU A 195 -15.20 -12.56 8.20
CA LEU A 195 -14.85 -11.45 7.31
C LEU A 195 -13.32 -11.27 7.18
N LEU A 196 -12.60 -11.19 8.31
CA LEU A 196 -11.16 -11.01 8.30
C LEU A 196 -10.42 -12.20 7.67
N SER A 197 -10.91 -13.42 7.88
CA SER A 197 -10.36 -14.62 7.22
C SER A 197 -10.57 -14.59 5.71
N HIS A 198 -11.74 -14.12 5.24
CA HIS A 198 -12.00 -13.94 3.81
C HIS A 198 -11.05 -12.90 3.22
N LEU A 199 -10.97 -11.71 3.82
CA LEU A 199 -10.10 -10.62 3.39
C LEU A 199 -8.62 -11.04 3.37
N THR A 200 -8.18 -11.82 4.36
CA THR A 200 -6.80 -12.35 4.39
C THR A 200 -6.46 -13.18 3.14
N LYS A 201 -7.40 -14.00 2.66
CA LYS A 201 -7.19 -14.80 1.45
C LYS A 201 -7.17 -13.92 0.19
N ALA A 202 -8.17 -13.05 0.05
CA ALA A 202 -8.31 -12.15 -1.10
C ALA A 202 -7.12 -11.19 -1.22
N ILE A 203 -6.70 -10.56 -0.11
CA ILE A 203 -5.57 -9.63 -0.09
C ILE A 203 -4.26 -10.35 -0.43
N ALA A 204 -4.05 -11.58 0.06
CA ALA A 204 -2.86 -12.35 -0.29
C ALA A 204 -2.79 -12.70 -1.78
N GLU A 205 -3.92 -13.11 -2.37
CA GLU A 205 -4.02 -13.38 -3.81
C GLU A 205 -3.79 -12.10 -4.63
N TYR A 206 -4.31 -10.97 -4.16
CA TYR A 206 -4.07 -9.68 -4.81
C TYR A 206 -2.62 -9.21 -4.70
N ILE A 207 -1.92 -9.49 -3.59
CA ILE A 207 -0.48 -9.24 -3.46
C ILE A 207 0.28 -10.04 -4.52
N ILE A 208 0.02 -11.35 -4.64
CA ILE A 208 0.67 -12.22 -5.62
C ILE A 208 0.44 -11.66 -7.03
N TYR A 209 -0.81 -11.30 -7.33
CA TYR A 209 -1.21 -10.72 -8.60
C TYR A 209 -0.48 -9.41 -8.95
N GLN A 210 -0.13 -8.56 -7.96
CA GLN A 210 0.65 -7.34 -8.21
C GLN A 210 2.16 -7.63 -8.38
N VAL A 211 2.68 -8.64 -7.68
CA VAL A 211 4.10 -9.03 -7.77
C VAL A 211 4.42 -9.62 -9.15
N GLU A 212 3.55 -10.46 -9.70
CA GLU A 212 3.75 -11.10 -11.01
C GLU A 212 4.05 -10.14 -12.19
N PRO A 213 3.31 -9.05 -12.40
CA PRO A 213 3.53 -8.12 -13.51
C PRO A 213 4.69 -7.14 -13.28
N GLY A 214 5.22 -7.00 -12.06
CA GLY A 214 6.42 -6.18 -11.84
C GLY A 214 6.56 -5.45 -10.49
N ALA A 215 5.71 -5.70 -9.48
CA ALA A 215 5.94 -5.12 -8.16
C ALA A 215 7.17 -5.73 -7.48
N HIS A 216 8.15 -4.88 -7.14
CA HIS A 216 9.36 -5.31 -6.42
C HIS A 216 9.11 -5.40 -4.91
N CYS A 217 8.33 -4.47 -4.38
CA CYS A 217 7.95 -4.39 -2.97
C CYS A 217 6.44 -4.17 -2.83
N MET A 218 5.89 -4.65 -1.72
CA MET A 218 4.46 -4.58 -1.43
C MET A 218 4.24 -3.91 -0.08
N GLN A 219 3.49 -2.82 -0.08
CA GLN A 219 3.11 -2.11 1.14
C GLN A 219 1.72 -2.55 1.64
N ILE A 220 1.60 -2.86 2.93
CA ILE A 220 0.33 -3.17 3.58
C ILE A 220 -0.06 -1.98 4.47
N PHE A 221 -1.14 -1.29 4.12
CA PHE A 221 -1.64 -0.16 4.88
C PHE A 221 -2.62 -0.61 5.97
N ASP A 222 -2.17 -0.62 7.23
CA ASP A 222 -3.04 -0.83 8.39
C ASP A 222 -3.40 0.48 9.11
N SER A 223 -4.01 1.40 8.35
CA SER A 223 -4.32 2.77 8.78
C SER A 223 -5.16 2.83 10.07
N TRP A 224 -6.02 1.83 10.31
CA TRP A 224 -6.90 1.78 11.48
C TRP A 224 -6.41 0.84 12.60
N GLY A 225 -5.34 0.07 12.36
CA GLY A 225 -4.82 -0.87 13.38
C GLY A 225 -4.14 -0.19 14.55
N GLY A 226 -3.53 0.99 14.34
CA GLY A 226 -2.91 1.79 15.39
C GLY A 226 -3.88 2.36 16.42
N GLN A 227 -5.18 2.24 16.17
CA GLN A 227 -6.23 2.70 17.07
C GLN A 227 -6.74 1.61 18.02
N LEU A 228 -6.32 0.36 17.82
CA LEU A 228 -6.65 -0.74 18.71
C LEU A 228 -5.67 -0.76 19.89
N PRO A 229 -6.17 -1.04 21.12
CA PRO A 229 -5.30 -1.44 22.22
C PRO A 229 -4.40 -2.62 21.82
N PRO A 230 -3.19 -2.77 22.40
CA PRO A 230 -2.21 -3.78 21.96
C PRO A 230 -2.74 -5.22 21.87
N ASP A 231 -3.55 -5.65 22.84
CA ASP A 231 -4.17 -6.98 22.89
C ASP A 231 -5.21 -7.18 21.79
N MET A 232 -6.04 -6.16 21.53
CA MET A 232 -7.00 -6.17 20.43
C MET A 232 -6.30 -6.14 19.08
N ARG A 233 -5.21 -5.38 18.94
CA ARG A 233 -4.41 -5.32 17.71
C ARG A 233 -3.79 -6.68 17.37
N GLU A 234 -3.27 -7.38 18.37
CA GLU A 234 -2.72 -8.74 18.20
C GLU A 234 -3.80 -9.70 17.64
N LYS A 235 -4.99 -9.64 18.24
CA LYS A 235 -6.13 -10.53 17.94
C LYS A 235 -6.86 -10.21 16.65
N TRP A 236 -7.01 -8.94 16.30
CA TRP A 236 -7.92 -8.49 15.23
C TRP A 236 -7.21 -7.90 14.00
N SER A 237 -5.93 -7.53 14.12
CA SER A 237 -5.16 -7.04 12.97
C SER A 237 -3.91 -7.90 12.69
N LYS A 238 -2.95 -7.94 13.63
CA LYS A 238 -1.61 -8.49 13.39
C LYS A 238 -1.64 -9.95 12.95
N ILE A 239 -2.49 -10.78 13.54
CA ILE A 239 -2.61 -12.20 13.14
C ILE A 239 -3.05 -12.36 11.67
N TYR A 240 -3.93 -11.48 11.18
CA TYR A 240 -4.42 -11.50 9.80
C TYR A 240 -3.41 -10.91 8.83
N ILE A 241 -2.71 -9.83 9.20
CA ILE A 241 -1.56 -9.34 8.43
C ILE A 241 -0.51 -10.46 8.29
N THR A 242 -0.18 -11.14 9.39
CA THR A 242 0.75 -12.28 9.37
C THR A 242 0.23 -13.40 8.46
N GLY A 243 -1.07 -13.68 8.49
CA GLY A 243 -1.72 -14.62 7.58
C GLY A 243 -1.58 -14.23 6.10
N VAL A 244 -1.77 -12.94 5.77
CA VAL A 244 -1.56 -12.39 4.43
C VAL A 244 -0.12 -12.64 3.98
N VAL A 245 0.86 -12.25 4.80
CA VAL A 245 2.29 -12.39 4.47
C VAL A 245 2.68 -13.85 4.26
N LYS A 246 2.28 -14.75 5.17
CA LYS A 246 2.55 -16.18 5.06
C LYS A 246 1.97 -16.78 3.77
N ARG A 247 0.77 -16.33 3.37
CA ARG A 247 0.06 -16.85 2.20
C ARG A 247 0.59 -16.26 0.88
N ALA A 248 0.99 -15.00 0.87
CA ALA A 248 1.65 -14.36 -0.28
C ALA A 248 3.05 -14.97 -0.54
N GLY A 249 3.69 -15.51 0.50
CA GLY A 249 4.97 -16.19 0.39
C GLY A 249 6.16 -15.22 0.35
N PRO A 250 7.39 -15.73 0.10
CA PRO A 250 8.63 -14.96 0.25
C PRO A 250 8.89 -13.98 -0.91
N ARG A 251 7.95 -13.82 -1.86
CA ARG A 251 8.13 -12.99 -3.05
C ARG A 251 7.58 -11.59 -2.77
N GLY A 252 8.48 -10.61 -2.67
CA GLY A 252 8.14 -9.21 -2.42
C GLY A 252 8.57 -8.76 -1.02
N HIS A 253 9.24 -7.61 -0.94
CA HIS A 253 9.68 -7.05 0.35
C HIS A 253 8.61 -6.13 0.93
N ILE A 254 8.40 -6.19 2.24
CA ILE A 254 7.32 -5.50 2.94
C ILE A 254 7.89 -4.43 3.84
N LEU A 255 7.42 -3.19 3.66
CA LEU A 255 7.88 -2.03 4.43
C LEU A 255 6.79 -0.98 4.66
N ASN A 256 6.96 -0.17 5.72
CA ASN A 256 5.96 0.10 6.76
C ASN A 256 5.24 1.46 6.74
N LEU A 257 4.17 1.53 7.56
CA LEU A 257 3.35 2.68 8.01
C LEU A 257 4.10 4.00 8.23
N GLY A 258 3.47 5.08 7.75
CA GLY A 258 3.65 6.45 8.21
C GLY A 258 2.55 7.34 7.63
N HIS A 259 2.61 8.64 7.93
CA HIS A 259 1.71 9.64 7.35
C HIS A 259 2.36 10.20 6.08
N GLY A 260 1.63 10.23 4.97
CA GLY A 260 2.14 10.74 3.69
C GLY A 260 2.22 12.28 3.62
N VAL A 261 2.56 12.80 2.44
CA VAL A 261 2.62 14.25 2.20
C VAL A 261 1.25 14.89 2.43
N LEU A 262 1.21 15.90 3.29
CA LEU A 262 -0.02 16.64 3.61
C LEU A 262 -0.36 17.62 2.48
N VAL A 263 -1.67 17.80 2.25
CA VAL A 263 -2.16 18.80 1.29
C VAL A 263 -1.72 20.19 1.75
N GLY A 264 -1.15 20.98 0.84
CA GLY A 264 -0.60 22.31 1.14
C GLY A 264 0.91 22.35 1.38
N THR A 265 1.59 21.19 1.45
CA THR A 265 3.06 21.13 1.50
C THR A 265 3.65 21.68 0.19
N PRO A 266 4.55 22.69 0.21
CA PRO A 266 5.22 23.19 -1.00
C PRO A 266 6.04 22.09 -1.71
N GLU A 267 6.07 22.11 -3.05
CA GLU A 267 6.84 21.13 -3.84
C GLU A 267 8.35 21.23 -3.54
N GLU A 268 8.85 22.42 -3.23
CA GLU A 268 10.25 22.66 -2.84
C GLU A 268 10.59 21.98 -1.51
N ALA A 269 9.65 22.00 -0.55
CA ALA A 269 9.81 21.33 0.74
C ALA A 269 9.85 19.80 0.59
N VAL A 270 9.06 19.27 -0.35
CA VAL A 270 9.12 17.86 -0.76
C VAL A 270 10.45 17.56 -1.44
N ALA A 271 10.94 18.43 -2.33
CA ALA A 271 12.21 18.26 -3.03
C ALA A 271 13.41 18.17 -2.08
N HIS A 272 13.42 18.93 -0.98
CA HIS A 272 14.48 18.85 0.05
C HIS A 272 14.62 17.45 0.68
N PHE A 273 13.57 16.64 0.70
CA PHE A 273 13.65 15.25 1.16
C PHE A 273 14.50 14.39 0.22
N PHE A 274 14.49 14.73 -1.07
CA PHE A 274 15.23 14.03 -2.12
C PHE A 274 16.63 14.62 -2.35
N TYR A 275 16.87 15.88 -1.93
CA TYR A 275 18.15 16.60 -2.00
C TYR A 275 18.56 17.08 -0.59
N PRO A 276 19.41 16.38 0.20
CA PRO A 276 20.64 15.63 -0.13
C PRO A 276 20.55 14.12 0.21
N ARG A 277 19.42 13.49 -0.10
CA ARG A 277 19.16 12.04 0.11
C ARG A 277 19.29 11.60 1.58
N SER A 278 18.82 12.44 2.51
CA SER A 278 18.83 12.17 3.93
C SER A 278 17.42 11.75 4.38
N PHE A 279 17.35 10.67 5.17
CA PHE A 279 16.18 10.16 5.92
C PHE A 279 15.22 9.22 5.17
N VAL A 280 15.12 7.94 5.61
CA VAL A 280 13.95 7.06 5.42
C VAL A 280 13.85 6.00 6.52
N PHE A 281 12.60 5.70 6.89
CA PHE A 281 12.20 4.66 7.83
C PHE A 281 11.99 3.30 7.16
N LEU A 282 12.73 2.30 7.66
CA LEU A 282 12.68 0.93 7.17
C LEU A 282 12.35 -0.02 8.34
N LEU A 283 11.11 -0.55 8.44
CA LEU A 283 10.77 -1.69 9.32
C LEU A 283 10.69 -3.02 8.56
N ARG A 284 11.37 -4.04 9.08
CA ARG A 284 11.36 -5.43 8.59
C ARG A 284 10.39 -6.28 9.41
N ILE A 285 9.69 -7.23 8.76
CA ILE A 285 9.06 -8.37 9.43
C ILE A 285 10.07 -9.53 9.35
N GLY A 286 10.59 -9.98 10.48
CA GLY A 286 11.45 -11.17 10.58
C GLY A 286 10.68 -12.36 11.14
N ASP A 287 11.31 -13.54 11.15
CA ASP A 287 10.73 -14.79 11.66
C ASP A 287 10.35 -14.74 13.16
N GLU A 288 10.84 -13.73 13.90
CA GLU A 288 10.51 -13.47 15.31
C GLU A 288 9.42 -12.39 15.52
N GLY A 289 8.83 -11.84 14.45
CA GLY A 289 7.80 -10.80 14.50
C GLY A 289 8.28 -9.41 14.03
N LEU A 290 7.51 -8.37 14.39
CA LEU A 290 7.83 -6.95 14.08
C LEU A 290 9.06 -6.53 14.89
N SER A 291 10.22 -6.45 14.25
CA SER A 291 11.45 -5.94 14.86
C SER A 291 11.95 -4.70 14.11
N THR A 292 12.02 -3.57 14.79
CA THR A 292 12.75 -2.38 14.33
C THR A 292 14.25 -2.72 14.22
N CYS A 293 14.80 -2.80 13.01
CA CYS A 293 16.25 -2.94 12.84
C CYS A 293 16.91 -1.57 13.08
N PHE A 294 17.22 -1.27 14.33
CA PHE A 294 18.13 -0.18 14.69
C PHE A 294 19.56 -0.69 14.58
N HIS A 295 20.19 -0.56 13.41
CA HIS A 295 21.65 -0.58 13.34
C HIS A 295 22.13 0.51 12.39
N ASN A 296 22.94 1.40 12.96
CA ASN A 296 23.60 2.58 12.39
C ASN A 296 22.76 3.85 12.17
N LYS A 297 22.86 4.72 13.20
CA LYS A 297 22.85 6.19 13.20
C LYS A 297 22.33 6.85 11.91
N THR A 298 21.05 7.19 11.89
CA THR A 298 20.48 8.54 11.69
C THR A 298 19.00 8.36 11.29
N MET A 299 18.10 8.35 12.27
CA MET A 299 16.67 8.53 12.01
C MET A 299 16.06 9.45 13.05
N LEU A 300 15.75 10.66 12.61
CA LEU A 300 14.86 11.59 13.29
C LEU A 300 13.44 11.10 13.14
N LYS A 301 12.83 10.67 14.25
CA LYS A 301 11.38 10.53 14.40
C LYS A 301 10.76 11.91 14.17
N VAL A 302 10.32 12.20 12.96
CA VAL A 302 9.42 13.34 12.73
C VAL A 302 8.01 12.88 13.11
N GLU A 303 7.73 12.86 14.40
CA GLU A 303 6.37 13.08 14.87
C GLU A 303 6.03 14.52 14.49
N MET A 304 5.32 14.71 13.38
CA MET A 304 4.54 15.94 13.24
C MET A 304 3.40 15.82 14.26
N HIS A 305 3.71 16.22 15.51
CA HIS A 305 2.68 16.55 16.47
C HIS A 305 1.73 17.57 15.84
N PRO A 306 0.42 17.49 16.13
CA PRO A 306 -0.54 18.46 15.66
C PRO A 306 -0.21 19.78 16.34
N PHE A 307 0.58 20.62 15.68
CA PHE A 307 0.68 22.01 16.08
C PHE A 307 -0.65 22.66 15.74
N ILE A 308 -1.40 22.92 16.80
CA ILE A 308 -2.33 24.03 16.97
C ILE A 308 -1.85 25.21 16.11
N PHE A 309 -2.62 25.57 15.08
CA PHE A 309 -3.34 26.83 14.94
C PHE A 309 -4.44 26.67 13.89
#